data_AF-A0A7M1AUM5-F1
#
_entry.id   AF-A0A7M1AUM5-F1
#
_cell.length_a   1.000
_cell.length_b   1.000
_cell.length_c   1.000
_cell.angle_alpha   90.00
_cell.angle_beta   90.00
_cell.angle_gamma   90.00
#
_symmetry.space_group_name_H-M   'P 1'
#
loop_
_entity.id
_entity.type
_entity.pdbx_description
1 polymer ?
#
loop_
_entity_poly.entity_id
_entity_poly.type
_entity_poly.pdbx_seq_one_letter_code
_entity_poly.pdbx_strand_id
1 'polypeptide(L)'
;MLSTDFLVSFGFMALLFLRQVYILKQPNKINYAPLMLSIGFIATILHIITAPDNIDTFKLFRESLFPLLVSLVLFVIMNIMHQTQQSAVAKNQENFIKVLGSELSELKSFILELEKRMTLAQQEDREIQAQNIEKFKKDLVALDKIQSNQMKFVDMFGDVENSLGDVKKEYKYFSEVQLPELDRVVHKHIDILRVAEQEHYNNLKSIIEQDKENKTNFVQNIQEVKKTLEGLQNISHEIANSIIQQTLSQLSGVTKSYESQINLLRTHSEGIKTSLSEDDAILSNIRSQSELLLQQISLMANKMADFQQKQMVFNDVYKNIEGLISDIEAIKSDYVKAQSQLSNISLELLETKDQKVYEMKKNLDELSEVISKKIDESLEQLHEHYHIASKDITQSVQMLTKRAQIQKGYGES
;
A
#
# COMPACT_ATOMS: atom_id res chain seq x y z
N MET A 1 44.17 25.71 85.40
CA MET A 1 43.07 26.31 84.61
C MET A 1 43.50 26.22 83.16
N LEU A 2 42.64 25.75 82.24
CA LEU A 2 42.96 25.78 80.81
C LEU A 2 43.27 27.23 80.43
N SER A 3 44.47 27.48 79.92
CA SER A 3 44.87 28.77 79.39
C SER A 3 43.92 29.16 78.23
N THR A 4 43.61 30.45 78.13
CA THR A 4 42.74 30.98 77.06
C THR A 4 43.23 30.54 75.67
N ASP A 5 44.55 30.39 75.50
CA ASP A 5 45.22 29.90 74.29
C ASP A 5 44.76 28.49 73.88
N PHE A 6 44.55 27.57 74.83
CA PHE A 6 44.02 26.25 74.55
C PHE A 6 42.56 26.27 74.14
N LEU A 7 41.75 27.13 74.74
CA LEU A 7 40.33 27.25 74.42
C LEU A 7 40.13 27.77 72.99
N VAL A 8 40.93 28.75 72.58
CA VAL A 8 40.95 29.27 71.21
C VAL A 8 41.41 28.18 70.22
N SER A 9 42.51 27.49 70.52
CA SER A 9 43.01 26.41 69.66
C SER A 9 42.01 25.27 69.50
N PHE A 10 41.40 24.81 70.59
CA PHE A 10 40.36 23.78 70.54
C PHE A 10 39.09 24.25 69.81
N GLY A 11 38.74 25.54 69.91
CA GLY A 11 37.67 26.13 69.11
C GLY A 11 37.95 26.03 67.61
N PHE A 12 39.16 26.37 67.16
CA PHE A 12 39.56 26.23 65.76
C PHE A 12 39.62 24.76 65.31
N MET A 13 40.17 23.87 66.14
CA MET A 13 40.18 22.43 65.86
C MET A 13 38.76 21.89 65.71
N ALA A 14 37.84 22.24 66.62
CA ALA A 14 36.46 21.80 66.56
C ALA A 14 35.75 22.32 65.29
N LEU A 15 35.94 23.58 64.92
CA LEU A 15 35.39 24.16 63.69
C LEU A 15 35.90 23.45 62.43
N LEU A 16 37.21 23.14 62.37
CA LEU A 16 37.79 22.41 61.26
C LEU A 16 37.28 20.97 61.18
N PHE A 17 37.13 20.31 62.33
CA PHE A 17 36.57 18.96 62.39
C PHE A 17 35.11 18.94 61.92
N LEU A 18 34.27 19.85 62.41
CA LEU A 18 32.88 20.01 61.96
C LEU A 18 32.79 20.30 60.46
N ARG A 19 33.65 21.17 59.95
CA ARG A 19 33.74 21.48 58.53
C ARG A 19 34.14 20.26 57.70
N GLN A 20 35.12 19.47 58.16
CA GLN A 20 35.53 18.23 57.50
C GLN A 20 34.38 17.22 57.46
N VAL A 21 33.64 17.04 58.56
CA VAL A 21 32.46 16.15 58.64
C VAL A 21 31.35 16.61 57.69
N TYR A 22 31.12 17.93 57.56
CA TYR A 22 30.15 18.46 56.61
C TYR A 22 30.59 18.25 55.15
N ILE A 23 31.86 18.49 54.86
CA ILE A 23 32.45 18.34 53.52
C ILE A 23 32.51 16.88 53.07
N LEU A 24 32.55 15.92 54.01
CA LEU A 24 32.50 14.48 53.71
C LEU A 24 31.28 14.06 52.87
N LYS A 25 30.20 14.85 52.84
CA LYS A 25 29.04 14.62 51.95
C LYS A 25 29.28 15.02 50.49
N GLN A 26 30.38 15.71 50.18
CA GLN A 26 30.69 16.24 48.85
C GLN A 26 32.01 15.61 48.33
N PRO A 27 31.99 14.82 47.25
CA PRO A 27 33.21 14.27 46.66
C PRO A 27 34.05 15.40 46.05
N ASN A 28 35.38 15.34 46.22
CA ASN A 28 36.41 16.25 45.66
C ASN A 28 36.74 17.56 46.42
N LYS A 29 36.77 17.59 47.75
CA LYS A 29 37.30 18.75 48.50
C LYS A 29 38.54 18.42 49.33
N ILE A 30 39.34 19.48 49.52
CA ILE A 30 40.67 19.52 50.15
C ILE A 30 40.69 18.75 51.48
N ASN A 31 41.72 17.93 51.70
CA ASN A 31 41.93 17.23 52.96
C ASN A 31 42.45 18.22 54.02
N TYR A 32 41.64 18.52 55.03
CA TYR A 32 42.00 19.41 56.14
C TYR A 32 42.73 18.71 57.30
N ALA A 33 42.93 17.38 57.23
CA ALA A 33 43.62 16.64 58.28
C ALA A 33 45.03 17.19 58.58
N PRO A 34 45.90 17.48 57.59
CA PRO A 34 47.23 18.05 57.87
C PRO A 34 47.17 19.38 58.63
N LEU A 35 46.14 20.19 58.39
CA LEU A 35 45.94 21.51 59.00
C LEU A 35 45.58 21.40 60.49
N MET A 36 44.94 20.31 60.90
CA MET A 36 44.67 20.00 62.31
C MET A 36 45.95 19.80 63.11
N LEU A 37 46.90 19.04 62.55
CA LEU A 37 48.21 18.80 63.16
C LEU A 37 49.00 20.11 63.26
N SER A 38 48.96 20.95 62.22
CA SER A 38 49.60 22.28 62.23
C SER A 38 49.07 23.18 63.37
N ILE A 39 47.77 23.22 63.61
CA ILE A 39 47.17 24.01 64.70
C ILE A 39 47.55 23.45 66.07
N GLY A 40 47.60 22.13 66.23
CA GLY A 40 48.06 21.50 67.46
C GLY A 40 49.51 21.83 67.78
N PHE A 41 50.37 21.79 66.77
CA PHE A 41 51.78 22.16 66.92
C PHE A 41 51.97 23.64 67.27
N ILE A 42 51.25 24.54 66.60
CA ILE A 42 51.27 25.98 66.89
C ILE A 42 50.77 26.25 68.32
N ALA A 43 49.70 25.59 68.76
CA ALA A 43 49.14 25.77 70.10
C ALA A 43 50.06 25.24 71.20
N THR A 44 50.76 24.13 70.95
CA THR A 44 51.81 23.62 71.84
C THR A 44 52.96 24.60 71.97
N ILE A 45 53.46 25.16 70.86
CA ILE A 45 54.55 26.15 70.89
C ILE A 45 54.11 27.43 71.60
N LEU A 46 52.91 27.93 71.27
CA LEU A 46 52.41 29.18 71.82
C LEU A 46 52.23 29.08 73.34
N HIS A 47 51.73 27.94 73.84
CA HIS A 47 51.60 27.71 75.27
C HIS A 47 52.94 27.60 76.01
N ILE A 48 53.98 27.05 75.38
CA ILE A 48 55.34 27.01 75.94
C ILE A 48 55.89 28.43 76.09
N ILE A 49 55.60 29.33 75.13
CA ILE A 49 56.11 30.71 75.12
C ILE A 49 55.36 31.61 76.11
N THR A 50 54.05 31.40 76.30
CA THR A 50 53.20 32.25 77.16
C THR A 50 53.18 31.81 78.63
N ALA A 51 53.82 30.70 78.97
CA ALA A 51 53.84 30.19 80.34
C ALA A 51 54.73 31.04 81.26
N PRO A 52 54.26 31.38 82.48
CA PRO A 52 55.04 32.15 83.44
C PRO A 52 56.20 31.34 84.02
N ASP A 53 57.34 32.00 84.29
CA ASP A 53 58.63 31.43 84.73
C ASP A 53 58.61 30.61 86.03
N ASN A 54 57.48 30.60 86.75
CA ASN A 54 57.33 30.00 88.09
C ASN A 54 56.66 28.60 88.09
N ILE A 55 56.56 27.94 86.93
CA ILE A 55 55.91 26.62 86.80
C ILE A 55 56.98 25.50 86.70
N ASP A 56 56.75 24.38 87.38
CA ASP A 56 57.56 23.16 87.21
C ASP A 56 57.66 22.76 85.73
N THR A 57 58.89 22.65 85.22
CA THR A 57 59.19 22.33 83.82
C THR A 57 58.49 21.07 83.31
N PHE A 58 58.34 20.05 84.18
CA PHE A 58 57.62 18.82 83.87
C PHE A 58 56.12 19.04 83.66
N LYS A 59 55.50 19.91 84.46
CA LYS A 59 54.07 20.23 84.38
C LYS A 59 53.78 21.05 83.12
N LEU A 60 54.64 22.00 82.80
CA LEU A 60 54.56 22.78 81.57
C LEU A 60 54.63 21.90 80.32
N PHE A 61 55.55 20.94 80.29
CA PHE A 61 55.70 20.02 79.15
C PHE A 61 54.47 19.12 78.98
N ARG A 62 53.93 18.59 80.09
CA ARG A 62 52.71 17.76 80.07
C ARG A 62 51.49 18.53 79.58
N GLU A 63 51.30 19.77 80.03
CA GLU A 63 50.15 20.60 79.64
C GLU A 63 50.30 21.09 78.18
N SER A 64 51.51 21.47 77.76
CA SER A 64 51.79 21.93 76.40
C SER A 64 51.64 20.85 75.32
N LEU A 65 51.88 19.57 75.66
CA LEU A 65 51.69 18.46 74.71
C LEU A 65 50.22 18.06 74.52
N PHE A 66 49.32 18.55 75.38
CA PHE A 66 47.92 18.15 75.33
C PHE A 66 47.20 18.57 74.02
N PRO A 67 47.34 19.81 73.51
CA PRO A 67 46.82 20.18 72.19
C PRO A 67 47.39 19.35 71.04
N LEU A 68 48.68 19.02 71.08
CA LEU A 68 49.31 18.16 70.08
C LEU A 68 48.65 16.77 70.07
N LEU A 69 48.44 16.17 71.25
CA LEU A 69 47.81 14.86 71.39
C LEU A 69 46.39 14.87 70.84
N VAL A 70 45.59 15.88 71.20
CA VAL A 70 44.22 16.05 70.69
C VAL A 70 44.22 16.21 69.17
N SER A 71 45.11 17.04 68.62
CA SER A 71 45.22 17.23 67.18
C SER A 71 45.61 15.95 66.43
N LEU A 72 46.46 15.11 67.03
CA LEU A 72 46.92 13.85 66.45
C LEU A 72 45.81 12.80 66.43
N VAL A 73 45.01 12.71 67.49
CA VAL A 73 43.82 11.84 67.52
C VAL A 73 42.81 12.27 66.44
N LEU A 74 42.52 13.57 66.35
CA LEU A 74 41.60 14.08 65.34
C LEU A 74 42.14 13.90 63.91
N PHE A 75 43.45 14.04 63.70
CA PHE A 75 44.12 13.75 62.44
C PHE A 75 43.90 12.30 62.00
N VAL A 76 44.12 11.33 62.89
CA VAL A 76 43.93 9.91 62.58
C VAL A 76 42.48 9.63 62.21
N ILE A 77 41.52 10.14 62.98
CA ILE A 77 40.09 9.99 62.71
C ILE A 77 39.74 10.54 61.32
N MET A 78 40.16 11.77 61.02
CA MET A 78 39.87 12.41 59.73
C MET A 78 40.51 11.68 58.55
N ASN A 79 41.71 11.13 58.73
CA ASN A 79 42.41 10.40 57.68
C ASN A 79 41.72 9.05 57.37
N ILE A 80 41.28 8.32 58.40
CA ILE A 80 40.50 7.08 58.23
C ILE A 80 39.18 7.38 57.51
N MET A 81 38.46 8.43 57.92
CA MET A 81 37.21 8.83 57.27
C MET A 81 37.40 9.17 55.79
N HIS A 82 38.49 9.88 55.45
CA HIS A 82 38.81 10.23 54.07
C HIS A 82 39.12 8.98 53.23
N GLN A 83 39.88 8.03 53.77
CA GLN A 83 40.20 6.78 53.09
C GLN A 83 38.96 5.91 52.85
N THR A 84 38.04 5.83 53.82
CA THR A 84 36.76 5.12 53.67
C THR A 84 35.90 5.73 52.57
N GLN A 85 35.85 7.06 52.46
CA GLN A 85 35.09 7.75 51.40
C GLN A 85 35.66 7.45 50.00
N GLN A 86 36.99 7.54 49.83
CA GLN A 86 37.62 7.25 48.54
C GLN A 86 37.35 5.80 48.09
N SER A 87 37.42 4.85 49.02
CA SER A 87 37.12 3.44 48.75
C SER A 87 35.65 3.23 48.34
N ALA A 88 34.70 3.89 49.02
CA ALA A 88 33.27 3.80 48.69
C ALA A 88 32.95 4.39 47.30
N VAL A 89 33.57 5.52 46.94
CA VAL A 89 33.42 6.14 45.61
C VAL A 89 33.99 5.24 44.51
N ALA A 90 35.20 4.69 44.71
CA ALA A 90 35.82 3.77 43.75
C ALA A 90 34.96 2.52 43.51
N LYS A 91 34.41 1.93 44.58
CA LYS A 91 33.51 0.76 44.48
C LYS A 91 32.21 1.08 43.74
N ASN A 92 31.63 2.26 43.95
CA ASN A 92 30.44 2.69 43.22
C ASN A 92 30.73 2.94 41.74
N GLN A 93 31.89 3.51 41.41
CA GLN A 93 32.32 3.68 40.02
C GLN A 93 32.54 2.34 39.32
N GLU A 94 33.20 1.39 39.97
CA GLU A 94 33.41 0.04 39.44
C GLU A 94 32.08 -0.68 39.17
N ASN A 95 31.13 -0.61 40.12
CA ASN A 95 29.79 -1.17 39.94
C ASN A 95 29.04 -0.50 38.78
N PHE A 96 29.14 0.83 38.65
CA PHE A 96 28.51 1.56 37.54
C PHE A 96 29.10 1.16 36.19
N ILE A 97 30.43 1.03 36.09
CA ILE A 97 31.11 0.56 34.86
C ILE A 97 30.68 -0.87 34.52
N LYS A 98 30.53 -1.75 35.52
CA LYS A 98 30.09 -3.13 35.31
C LYS A 98 28.65 -3.21 34.77
N VAL A 99 27.74 -2.40 35.32
CA VAL A 99 26.35 -2.30 34.85
C VAL A 99 26.31 -1.71 33.44
N LEU A 100 27.05 -0.63 33.18
CA LEU A 100 27.15 -0.08 31.82
C LEU A 100 27.71 -1.10 30.82
N GLY A 101 28.68 -1.92 31.22
CA GLY A 101 29.23 -2.99 30.40
C GLY A 101 28.20 -4.07 30.06
N SER A 102 27.35 -4.47 31.02
CA SER A 102 26.28 -5.44 30.74
C SER A 102 25.21 -4.86 29.82
N GLU A 103 24.75 -3.63 30.09
CA GLU A 103 23.76 -2.93 29.26
C GLU A 103 24.26 -2.72 27.82
N LEU A 104 25.54 -2.35 27.64
CA LEU A 104 26.16 -2.25 26.31
C LEU A 104 26.23 -3.59 25.59
N SER A 105 26.47 -4.69 26.33
CA SER A 105 26.50 -6.03 25.75
C SER A 105 25.11 -6.48 25.29
N GLU A 106 24.07 -6.20 26.08
CA GLU A 106 22.68 -6.48 25.70
C GLU A 106 22.24 -5.66 24.49
N LEU A 107 22.55 -4.35 24.48
CA LEU A 107 22.26 -3.49 23.34
C LEU A 107 22.96 -3.98 22.06
N LYS A 108 24.23 -4.40 22.16
CA LYS A 108 24.98 -4.97 21.02
C LYS A 108 24.31 -6.26 20.51
N SER A 109 23.87 -7.13 21.40
CA SER A 109 23.16 -8.36 21.03
C SER A 109 21.84 -8.04 20.31
N PHE A 110 21.09 -7.06 20.82
CA PHE A 110 19.83 -6.63 20.22
C PHE A 110 20.04 -6.04 18.82
N ILE A 111 21.05 -5.19 18.63
CA ILE A 111 21.38 -4.61 17.31
C ILE A 111 21.74 -5.72 16.31
N LEU A 112 22.55 -6.70 16.70
CA LEU A 112 22.92 -7.83 15.84
C LEU A 112 21.69 -8.68 15.45
N GLU A 113 20.77 -8.91 16.38
CA GLU A 113 19.53 -9.62 16.06
C GLU A 113 18.65 -8.82 15.11
N LEU A 114 18.56 -7.50 15.31
CA LEU A 114 17.78 -6.61 14.46
C LEU A 114 18.36 -6.54 13.04
N GLU A 115 19.68 -6.45 12.90
CA GLU A 115 20.39 -6.51 11.62
C GLU A 115 20.14 -7.83 10.89
N LYS A 116 20.17 -8.96 11.61
CA LYS A 116 19.85 -10.28 11.06
C LYS A 116 18.40 -10.35 10.56
N ARG A 117 17.43 -9.87 11.35
CA ARG A 117 16.00 -9.83 10.97
C ARG A 117 15.77 -8.92 9.76
N MET A 118 16.42 -7.75 9.74
CA MET A 118 16.33 -6.81 8.62
C MET A 118 16.88 -7.42 7.32
N THR A 119 18.01 -8.13 7.42
CA THR A 119 18.62 -8.82 6.27
C THR A 119 17.72 -9.94 5.72
N LEU A 120 17.13 -10.74 6.60
CA LEU A 120 16.17 -11.79 6.21
C LEU A 120 14.93 -11.20 5.54
N ALA A 121 14.33 -10.16 6.13
CA ALA A 121 13.17 -9.49 5.56
C ALA A 121 13.49 -8.87 4.19
N GLN A 122 14.66 -8.28 4.03
CA GLN A 122 15.10 -7.70 2.76
C GLN A 122 15.34 -8.77 1.68
N GLN A 123 15.80 -9.97 2.08
CA GLN A 123 15.96 -11.10 1.16
C GLN A 123 14.60 -11.68 0.74
N GLU A 124 13.68 -11.85 1.69
CA GLU A 124 12.31 -12.32 1.41
C GLU A 124 11.56 -11.35 0.49
N ASP A 125 11.68 -10.04 0.71
CA ASP A 125 11.06 -9.03 -0.15
C ASP A 125 11.62 -9.08 -1.58
N ARG A 126 12.93 -9.33 -1.75
CA ARG A 126 13.54 -9.54 -3.07
C ARG A 126 13.01 -10.80 -3.76
N GLU A 127 12.82 -11.89 -3.03
CA GLU A 127 12.25 -13.13 -3.58
C GLU A 127 10.80 -12.94 -4.02
N ILE A 128 9.98 -12.27 -3.20
CA ILE A 128 8.59 -11.94 -3.54
C ILE A 128 8.54 -11.04 -4.79
N GLN A 129 9.39 -10.01 -4.87
CA GLN A 129 9.48 -9.16 -6.06
C GLN A 129 9.87 -9.97 -7.31
N ALA A 130 10.86 -10.87 -7.21
CA ALA A 130 11.26 -11.73 -8.31
C ALA A 130 10.11 -12.64 -8.79
N GLN A 131 9.38 -13.25 -7.85
CA GLN A 131 8.20 -14.07 -8.16
C GLN A 131 7.08 -13.25 -8.82
N ASN A 132 6.83 -12.03 -8.34
CA ASN A 132 5.85 -11.13 -8.93
C ASN A 132 6.23 -10.72 -10.36
N ILE A 133 7.50 -10.41 -10.62
CA ILE A 133 8.00 -10.11 -11.96
C ILE A 133 7.84 -11.31 -12.89
N GLU A 134 8.16 -12.51 -12.42
CA GLU A 134 8.00 -13.74 -13.22
C GLU A 134 6.52 -14.00 -13.55
N LYS A 135 5.62 -13.84 -12.56
CA LYS A 135 4.18 -13.97 -12.77
C LYS A 135 3.68 -12.93 -13.77
N PHE A 136 4.08 -11.68 -13.63
CA PHE A 136 3.73 -10.61 -14.55
C PHE A 136 4.20 -10.91 -15.98
N LYS A 137 5.41 -11.47 -16.14
CA LYS A 137 5.92 -11.91 -17.45
C LYS A 137 5.08 -13.03 -18.06
N LYS A 138 4.63 -14.00 -17.26
CA LYS A 138 3.72 -15.07 -17.73
C LYS A 138 2.37 -14.51 -18.15
N ASP A 139 1.81 -13.59 -17.37
CA ASP A 139 0.53 -12.94 -17.67
C ASP A 139 0.61 -12.11 -18.96
N LEU A 140 1.73 -11.42 -19.19
CA LEU A 140 1.98 -10.66 -20.42
C LEU A 140 2.00 -11.56 -21.66
N VAL A 141 2.64 -12.73 -21.57
CA VAL A 141 2.61 -13.74 -22.65
C VAL A 141 1.20 -14.30 -22.88
N ALA A 142 0.42 -14.49 -21.81
CA ALA A 142 -0.97 -14.93 -21.94
C ALA A 142 -1.84 -13.86 -22.62
N LEU A 143 -1.66 -12.58 -22.27
CA LEU A 143 -2.35 -11.45 -22.90
C LEU A 143 -2.00 -11.32 -24.38
N ASP A 144 -0.72 -11.48 -24.75
CA ASP A 144 -0.28 -11.46 -26.15
C ASP A 144 -0.94 -12.59 -26.97
N LYS A 145 -1.06 -13.79 -26.39
CA LYS A 145 -1.82 -14.89 -27.00
C LYS A 145 -3.31 -14.57 -27.14
N ILE A 146 -3.93 -13.94 -26.14
CA ILE A 146 -5.34 -13.54 -26.20
C ILE A 146 -5.54 -12.50 -27.30
N GLN A 147 -4.67 -11.49 -27.40
CA GLN A 147 -4.70 -10.48 -28.45
C GLN A 147 -4.55 -11.11 -29.84
N SER A 148 -3.58 -12.02 -30.01
CA SER A 148 -3.38 -12.75 -31.27
C SER A 148 -4.63 -13.55 -31.66
N ASN A 149 -5.26 -14.24 -30.70
CA ASN A 149 -6.51 -14.97 -30.96
C ASN A 149 -7.66 -14.02 -31.32
N GLN A 150 -7.78 -12.87 -30.65
CA GLN A 150 -8.80 -11.86 -30.96
C GLN A 150 -8.64 -11.32 -32.39
N MET A 151 -7.41 -11.04 -32.84
CA MET A 151 -7.16 -10.64 -34.23
C MET A 151 -7.63 -11.71 -35.22
N LYS A 152 -7.30 -12.98 -34.97
CA LYS A 152 -7.76 -14.08 -35.83
C LYS A 152 -9.29 -14.21 -35.87
N PHE A 153 -9.97 -13.96 -34.75
CA PHE A 153 -11.42 -13.95 -34.72
C PHE A 153 -11.99 -12.80 -35.55
N VAL A 154 -11.40 -11.60 -35.48
CA VAL A 154 -11.81 -10.46 -36.30
C VAL A 154 -11.64 -10.78 -37.79
N ASP A 155 -10.53 -11.39 -38.18
CA ASP A 155 -10.30 -11.82 -39.56
C ASP A 155 -11.35 -12.84 -40.01
N MET A 156 -11.65 -13.86 -39.19
CA MET A 156 -12.71 -14.83 -39.45
C MET A 156 -14.09 -14.17 -39.60
N PHE A 157 -14.42 -13.16 -38.78
CA PHE A 157 -15.67 -12.42 -38.93
C PHE A 157 -15.72 -11.65 -40.26
N GLY A 158 -14.60 -11.07 -40.70
CA GLY A 158 -14.48 -10.46 -42.02
C GLY A 158 -14.72 -11.46 -43.16
N ASP A 159 -14.14 -12.65 -43.07
CA ASP A 159 -14.35 -13.72 -44.06
C ASP A 159 -15.81 -14.19 -44.12
N VAL A 160 -16.46 -14.30 -42.97
CA VAL A 160 -17.88 -14.65 -42.86
C VAL A 160 -18.76 -13.54 -43.45
N GLU A 161 -18.45 -12.27 -43.20
CA GLU A 161 -19.17 -11.13 -43.76
C GLU A 161 -19.05 -11.08 -45.29
N ASN A 162 -17.85 -11.32 -45.82
CA ASN A 162 -17.62 -11.43 -47.26
C ASN A 162 -18.42 -12.59 -47.86
N SER A 163 -18.38 -13.78 -47.23
CA SER A 163 -19.15 -14.94 -47.68
C SER A 163 -20.66 -14.68 -47.67
N LEU A 164 -21.17 -14.02 -46.63
CA LEU A 164 -22.58 -13.58 -46.55
C LEU A 164 -22.91 -12.60 -47.67
N GLY A 165 -21.99 -11.70 -48.00
CA GLY A 165 -22.10 -10.78 -49.13
C GLY A 165 -22.25 -11.51 -50.46
N ASP A 166 -21.47 -12.56 -50.69
CA ASP A 166 -21.53 -13.36 -51.93
C ASP A 166 -22.79 -14.23 -51.99
N VAL A 167 -23.16 -14.90 -50.90
CA VAL A 167 -24.44 -15.63 -50.80
C VAL A 167 -25.62 -14.71 -51.09
N LYS A 168 -25.59 -13.47 -50.58
CA LYS A 168 -26.65 -12.49 -50.85
C LYS A 168 -26.71 -12.09 -52.33
N LYS A 169 -25.57 -11.96 -53.01
CA LYS A 169 -25.53 -11.70 -54.46
C LYS A 169 -26.09 -12.87 -55.26
N GLU A 170 -25.68 -14.10 -54.94
CA GLU A 170 -26.18 -15.31 -55.61
C GLU A 170 -27.67 -15.52 -55.36
N TYR A 171 -28.14 -15.30 -54.13
CA TYR A 171 -29.56 -15.36 -53.81
C TYR A 171 -30.37 -14.31 -54.59
N LYS A 172 -29.84 -13.09 -54.72
CA LYS A 172 -30.45 -12.04 -55.54
C LYS A 172 -30.52 -12.44 -57.02
N TYR A 173 -29.43 -12.99 -57.57
CA TYR A 173 -29.39 -13.49 -58.95
C TYR A 173 -30.39 -14.64 -59.18
N PHE A 174 -30.45 -15.59 -58.26
CA PHE A 174 -31.42 -16.68 -58.30
C PHE A 174 -32.86 -16.14 -58.30
N SER A 175 -33.18 -15.22 -57.37
CA SER A 175 -34.51 -14.67 -57.20
C SER A 175 -34.96 -13.75 -58.35
N GLU A 176 -34.07 -12.92 -58.88
CA GLU A 176 -34.41 -11.89 -59.87
C GLU A 176 -34.24 -12.37 -61.32
N VAL A 177 -33.40 -13.38 -61.57
CA VAL A 177 -33.08 -13.83 -62.93
C VAL A 177 -33.54 -15.26 -63.16
N GLN A 178 -33.09 -16.22 -62.34
CA GLN A 178 -33.36 -17.64 -62.62
C GLN A 178 -34.82 -18.04 -62.35
N LEU A 179 -35.44 -17.55 -61.28
CA LEU A 179 -36.85 -17.81 -60.96
C LEU A 179 -37.80 -17.29 -62.06
N PRO A 180 -37.66 -16.04 -62.54
CA PRO A 180 -38.45 -15.53 -63.66
C PRO A 180 -38.17 -16.23 -65.00
N GLU A 181 -36.91 -16.65 -65.26
CA GLU A 181 -36.62 -17.44 -66.46
C GLU A 181 -37.30 -18.81 -66.41
N LEU A 182 -37.32 -19.47 -65.26
CA LEU A 182 -38.03 -20.74 -65.09
C LEU A 182 -39.53 -20.56 -65.37
N ASP A 183 -40.15 -19.52 -64.80
CA ASP A 183 -41.57 -19.19 -65.06
C ASP A 183 -41.83 -18.96 -66.55
N ARG A 184 -40.94 -18.23 -67.22
CA ARG A 184 -41.01 -17.99 -68.67
C ARG A 184 -40.85 -19.27 -69.50
N VAL A 185 -39.96 -20.19 -69.09
CA VAL A 185 -39.78 -21.49 -69.74
C VAL A 185 -41.01 -22.37 -69.56
N VAL A 186 -41.63 -22.35 -68.37
CA VAL A 186 -42.87 -23.08 -68.07
C VAL A 186 -44.02 -22.55 -68.93
N HIS A 187 -44.21 -21.23 -69.01
CA HIS A 187 -45.21 -20.63 -69.90
C HIS A 187 -44.98 -20.99 -71.38
N LYS A 188 -43.73 -20.98 -71.84
CA LYS A 188 -43.40 -21.46 -73.20
C LYS A 188 -43.82 -22.92 -73.44
N HIS A 189 -43.58 -23.80 -72.48
CA HIS A 189 -43.99 -25.20 -72.60
C HIS A 189 -45.50 -25.36 -72.59
N ILE A 190 -46.22 -24.58 -71.76
CA ILE A 190 -47.69 -24.54 -71.76
C ILE A 190 -48.21 -24.10 -73.13
N ASP A 191 -47.62 -23.07 -73.74
CA ASP A 191 -48.02 -22.59 -75.06
C ASP A 191 -47.75 -23.64 -76.15
N ILE A 192 -46.59 -24.32 -76.12
CA ILE A 192 -46.26 -25.40 -77.06
C ILE A 192 -47.27 -26.55 -76.94
N LEU A 193 -47.59 -26.98 -75.72
CA LEU A 193 -48.57 -28.05 -75.47
C LEU A 193 -49.95 -27.65 -75.99
N ARG A 194 -50.37 -26.40 -75.78
CA ARG A 194 -51.65 -25.88 -76.28
C ARG A 194 -51.72 -25.86 -77.81
N VAL A 195 -50.64 -25.45 -78.48
CA VAL A 195 -50.57 -25.46 -79.96
C VAL A 195 -50.61 -26.90 -80.49
N ALA A 196 -49.85 -27.82 -79.89
CA ALA A 196 -49.85 -29.22 -80.28
C ALA A 196 -51.22 -29.89 -80.11
N GLU A 197 -51.93 -29.58 -79.01
CA GLU A 197 -53.30 -30.08 -78.78
C GLU A 197 -54.29 -29.54 -79.82
N GLN A 198 -54.16 -28.27 -80.19
CA GLN A 198 -55.02 -27.64 -81.19
C GLN A 198 -54.73 -28.16 -82.61
N GLU A 199 -53.47 -28.42 -82.95
CA GLU A 199 -53.07 -29.06 -84.19
C GLU A 199 -53.58 -30.50 -84.27
N HIS A 200 -53.47 -31.26 -83.17
CA HIS A 200 -54.01 -32.62 -83.09
C HIS A 200 -55.54 -32.66 -83.27
N TYR A 201 -56.26 -31.71 -82.67
CA TYR A 201 -57.71 -31.56 -82.87
C TYR A 201 -58.04 -31.25 -84.34
N ASN A 202 -57.28 -30.36 -84.99
CA ASN A 202 -57.48 -30.03 -86.40
C ASN A 202 -57.18 -31.21 -87.33
N ASN A 203 -56.13 -31.99 -87.04
CA ASN A 203 -55.82 -33.22 -87.79
C ASN A 203 -56.92 -34.28 -87.64
N LEU A 204 -57.42 -34.49 -86.41
CA LEU A 204 -58.56 -35.39 -86.18
C LEU A 204 -59.81 -34.93 -86.95
N LYS A 205 -60.10 -33.63 -86.94
CA LYS A 205 -61.21 -33.05 -87.69
C LYS A 205 -61.04 -33.26 -89.21
N SER A 206 -59.84 -33.03 -89.74
CA SER A 206 -59.50 -33.27 -91.15
C SER A 206 -59.72 -34.73 -91.54
N ILE A 207 -59.24 -35.68 -90.73
CA ILE A 207 -59.39 -37.12 -91.00
C ILE A 207 -60.87 -37.52 -91.00
N ILE A 208 -61.66 -36.98 -90.07
CA ILE A 208 -63.11 -37.23 -89.99
C ILE A 208 -63.86 -36.63 -91.20
N GLU A 209 -63.43 -35.45 -91.68
CA GLU A 209 -63.99 -34.83 -92.88
C GLU A 209 -63.62 -35.61 -94.15
N GLN A 210 -62.39 -36.13 -94.24
CA GLN A 210 -61.92 -36.96 -95.35
C GLN A 210 -62.63 -38.33 -95.41
N ASP A 211 -62.95 -38.90 -94.25
CA ASP A 211 -63.72 -40.15 -94.15
C ASP A 211 -65.21 -39.95 -94.49
N LYS A 212 -65.70 -38.71 -94.40
CA LYS A 212 -67.06 -38.31 -94.82
C LYS A 212 -67.17 -38.16 -96.33
N GLU A 213 -66.10 -37.73 -97.01
CA GLU A 213 -66.02 -37.67 -98.50
C GLU A 213 -65.78 -39.04 -99.15
N ASN A 214 -65.10 -39.97 -98.47
CA ASN A 214 -64.81 -41.31 -99.01
C ASN A 214 -66.01 -42.29 -99.01
N LYS A 215 -67.21 -41.84 -98.60
CA LYS A 215 -68.44 -42.66 -98.63
C LYS A 215 -69.15 -42.75 -100.00
N THR A 216 -68.62 -42.14 -101.06
CA THR A 216 -69.32 -42.03 -102.36
C THR A 216 -68.75 -42.88 -103.52
N ASN A 217 -67.84 -43.84 -103.29
CA ASN A 217 -67.30 -44.70 -104.37
C ASN A 217 -67.12 -46.18 -103.97
N PHE A 218 -68.16 -46.79 -103.41
CA PHE A 218 -68.09 -48.17 -102.90
C PHE A 218 -68.34 -49.28 -103.96
N VAL A 219 -68.65 -48.93 -105.21
CA VAL A 219 -69.07 -49.93 -106.23
C VAL A 219 -67.94 -50.39 -107.16
N GLN A 220 -66.89 -49.58 -107.37
CA GLN A 220 -65.76 -49.95 -108.25
C GLN A 220 -64.69 -50.81 -107.56
N ASN A 221 -64.54 -50.71 -106.23
CA ASN A 221 -63.47 -51.44 -105.51
C ASN A 221 -63.73 -52.94 -105.33
N ILE A 222 -64.97 -53.43 -105.51
CA ILE A 222 -65.30 -54.86 -105.35
C ILE A 222 -64.76 -55.72 -106.52
N GLN A 223 -64.57 -55.14 -107.71
CA GLN A 223 -64.03 -55.87 -108.87
C GLN A 223 -62.51 -55.96 -108.88
N GLU A 224 -61.81 -55.00 -108.25
CA GLU A 224 -60.34 -54.99 -108.17
C GLU A 224 -59.82 -55.89 -107.04
N VAL A 225 -60.57 -56.03 -105.94
CA VAL A 225 -60.29 -56.94 -104.81
C VAL A 225 -60.25 -58.41 -105.24
N LYS A 226 -61.09 -58.81 -106.21
CA LYS A 226 -61.11 -60.20 -106.71
C LYS A 226 -59.82 -60.57 -107.46
N LYS A 227 -59.16 -59.60 -108.10
CA LYS A 227 -57.95 -59.81 -108.90
C LYS A 227 -56.67 -59.75 -108.04
N THR A 228 -56.69 -59.02 -106.93
CA THR A 228 -55.60 -58.98 -105.93
C THR A 228 -55.62 -60.17 -104.96
N LEU A 229 -56.78 -60.82 -104.77
CA LEU A 229 -56.92 -61.99 -103.90
C LEU A 229 -56.16 -63.24 -104.39
N GLU A 230 -55.93 -63.39 -105.69
CA GLU A 230 -55.12 -64.49 -106.25
C GLU A 230 -53.60 -64.24 -106.10
N GLY A 231 -53.16 -63.00 -105.87
CA GLY A 231 -51.76 -62.66 -105.55
C GLY A 231 -51.43 -62.65 -104.05
N LEU A 232 -52.44 -62.68 -103.19
CA LEU A 232 -52.33 -62.45 -101.73
C LEU A 232 -51.83 -63.66 -100.92
N GLN A 233 -51.77 -64.86 -101.51
CA GLN A 233 -51.41 -66.06 -100.76
C GLN A 233 -49.92 -66.13 -100.39
N ASN A 234 -49.03 -65.58 -101.22
CA ASN A 234 -47.59 -65.51 -100.93
C ASN A 234 -47.20 -64.23 -100.16
N ILE A 235 -47.89 -63.12 -100.41
CA ILE A 235 -47.65 -61.83 -99.74
C ILE A 235 -48.16 -61.84 -98.29
N SER A 236 -49.25 -62.56 -97.98
CA SER A 236 -49.77 -62.69 -96.61
C SER A 236 -48.72 -63.28 -95.65
N HIS A 237 -47.94 -64.27 -96.11
CA HIS A 237 -46.92 -64.90 -95.28
C HIS A 237 -45.67 -64.01 -95.10
N GLU A 238 -45.23 -63.31 -96.16
CA GLU A 238 -44.14 -62.34 -96.09
C GLU A 238 -44.50 -61.09 -95.28
N ILE A 239 -45.71 -60.55 -95.44
CA ILE A 239 -46.20 -59.40 -94.65
C ILE A 239 -46.39 -59.79 -93.19
N ALA A 240 -46.97 -60.96 -92.89
CA ALA A 240 -47.11 -61.39 -91.50
C ALA A 240 -45.74 -61.59 -90.84
N ASN A 241 -44.79 -62.23 -91.52
CA ASN A 241 -43.43 -62.41 -90.99
C ASN A 241 -42.67 -61.07 -90.88
N SER A 242 -42.83 -60.16 -91.84
CA SER A 242 -42.22 -58.82 -91.80
C SER A 242 -42.82 -57.95 -90.70
N ILE A 243 -44.14 -57.95 -90.53
CA ILE A 243 -44.82 -57.23 -89.44
C ILE A 243 -44.39 -57.82 -88.11
N ILE A 244 -44.35 -59.15 -87.95
CA ILE A 244 -43.88 -59.78 -86.71
C ILE A 244 -42.42 -59.40 -86.45
N GLN A 245 -41.52 -59.51 -87.42
CA GLN A 245 -40.12 -59.11 -87.23
C GLN A 245 -39.95 -57.64 -86.89
N GLN A 246 -40.62 -56.75 -87.61
CA GLN A 246 -40.49 -55.31 -87.43
C GLN A 246 -41.13 -54.84 -86.12
N THR A 247 -42.28 -55.42 -85.75
CA THR A 247 -42.93 -55.18 -84.46
C THR A 247 -42.09 -55.72 -83.32
N LEU A 248 -41.53 -56.92 -83.43
CA LEU A 248 -40.71 -57.53 -82.38
C LEU A 248 -39.36 -56.82 -82.24
N SER A 249 -38.79 -56.32 -83.35
CA SER A 249 -37.63 -55.44 -83.38
C SER A 249 -37.92 -54.09 -82.70
N GLN A 250 -39.02 -53.41 -83.06
CA GLN A 250 -39.40 -52.14 -82.44
C GLN A 250 -39.76 -52.31 -80.97
N LEU A 251 -40.52 -53.35 -80.62
CA LEU A 251 -40.86 -53.66 -79.23
C LEU A 251 -39.60 -53.99 -78.43
N SER A 252 -38.66 -54.76 -78.99
CA SER A 252 -37.36 -55.03 -78.34
C SER A 252 -36.55 -53.75 -78.13
N GLY A 253 -36.55 -52.83 -79.11
CA GLY A 253 -35.90 -51.52 -78.98
C GLY A 253 -36.52 -50.66 -77.89
N VAL A 254 -37.85 -50.59 -77.83
CA VAL A 254 -38.60 -49.86 -76.80
C VAL A 254 -38.38 -50.50 -75.42
N THR A 255 -38.46 -51.82 -75.30
CA THR A 255 -38.22 -52.54 -74.04
C THR A 255 -36.80 -52.33 -73.53
N LYS A 256 -35.78 -52.38 -74.40
CA LYS A 256 -34.38 -52.07 -74.03
C LYS A 256 -34.20 -50.62 -73.61
N SER A 257 -34.86 -49.68 -74.28
CA SER A 257 -34.84 -48.27 -73.89
C SER A 257 -35.48 -48.05 -72.52
N TYR A 258 -36.64 -48.66 -72.27
CA TYR A 258 -37.29 -48.64 -70.96
C TYR A 258 -36.46 -49.30 -69.87
N GLU A 259 -35.84 -50.45 -70.14
CA GLU A 259 -34.96 -51.14 -69.20
C GLU A 259 -33.73 -50.27 -68.85
N SER A 260 -33.15 -49.59 -69.85
CA SER A 260 -32.07 -48.63 -69.63
C SER A 260 -32.51 -47.45 -68.76
N GLN A 261 -33.69 -46.88 -69.02
CA GLN A 261 -34.24 -45.79 -68.22
C GLN A 261 -34.57 -46.23 -66.78
N ILE A 262 -35.13 -47.42 -66.60
CA ILE A 262 -35.42 -47.99 -65.26
C ILE A 262 -34.12 -48.21 -64.49
N ASN A 263 -33.07 -48.73 -65.14
CA ASN A 263 -31.77 -48.90 -64.49
C ASN A 263 -31.16 -47.55 -64.09
N LEU A 264 -31.20 -46.54 -64.96
CA LEU A 264 -30.77 -45.17 -64.64
C LEU A 264 -31.53 -44.58 -63.46
N LEU A 265 -32.85 -44.75 -63.44
CA LEU A 265 -33.72 -44.28 -62.35
C LEU A 265 -33.39 -45.02 -61.03
N ARG A 266 -33.12 -46.32 -61.10
CA ARG A 266 -32.71 -47.12 -59.94
C ARG A 266 -31.38 -46.62 -59.37
N THR A 267 -30.38 -46.41 -60.23
CA THR A 267 -29.07 -45.87 -59.80
C THR A 267 -29.21 -44.47 -59.21
N HIS A 268 -30.04 -43.61 -59.80
CA HIS A 268 -30.31 -42.29 -59.27
C HIS A 268 -31.02 -42.35 -57.90
N SER A 269 -32.01 -43.24 -57.76
CA SER A 269 -32.70 -43.46 -56.48
C SER A 269 -31.78 -44.04 -55.40
N GLU A 270 -30.83 -44.90 -55.77
CA GLU A 270 -29.79 -45.39 -54.84
C GLU A 270 -28.86 -44.24 -54.41
N GLY A 271 -28.48 -43.36 -55.34
CA GLY A 271 -27.71 -42.16 -55.02
C GLY A 271 -28.44 -41.21 -54.05
N ILE A 272 -29.73 -40.96 -54.30
CA ILE A 272 -30.57 -40.16 -53.39
C ILE A 272 -30.64 -40.81 -52.00
N LYS A 273 -30.83 -42.13 -51.93
CA LYS A 273 -30.88 -42.86 -50.66
C LYS A 273 -29.58 -42.71 -49.86
N THR A 274 -28.43 -42.80 -50.52
CA THR A 274 -27.13 -42.60 -49.87
C THR A 274 -26.98 -41.17 -49.36
N SER A 275 -27.31 -40.17 -50.20
CA SER A 275 -27.28 -38.76 -49.79
C SER A 275 -28.17 -38.49 -48.58
N LEU A 276 -29.39 -39.04 -48.56
CA LEU A 276 -30.31 -38.87 -47.43
C LEU A 276 -29.76 -39.51 -46.14
N SER A 277 -29.10 -40.67 -46.25
CA SER A 277 -28.47 -41.31 -45.11
C SER A 277 -27.26 -40.54 -44.58
N GLU A 278 -26.51 -39.88 -45.47
CA GLU A 278 -25.40 -38.99 -45.10
C GLU A 278 -25.93 -37.73 -44.44
N ASP A 279 -26.99 -37.13 -44.99
CA ASP A 279 -27.66 -35.95 -44.41
C ASP A 279 -28.21 -36.25 -43.01
N ASP A 280 -28.84 -37.41 -42.79
CA ASP A 280 -29.31 -37.84 -41.47
C ASP A 280 -28.14 -37.97 -40.45
N ALA A 281 -26.99 -38.47 -40.91
CA ALA A 281 -25.80 -38.57 -40.07
C ALA A 281 -25.24 -37.17 -39.72
N ILE A 282 -25.24 -36.25 -40.68
CA ILE A 282 -24.85 -34.85 -40.47
C ILE A 282 -25.81 -34.17 -39.48
N LEU A 283 -27.12 -34.33 -39.66
CA LEU A 283 -28.16 -33.79 -38.77
C LEU A 283 -28.02 -34.31 -37.33
N SER A 284 -27.76 -35.61 -37.18
CA SER A 284 -27.51 -36.23 -35.88
C SER A 284 -26.28 -35.61 -35.19
N ASN A 285 -25.20 -35.38 -35.95
CA ASN A 285 -23.99 -34.75 -35.43
C ASN A 285 -24.23 -33.27 -35.04
N ILE A 286 -24.94 -32.50 -35.89
CA ILE A 286 -25.34 -31.11 -35.58
C ILE A 286 -26.17 -31.06 -34.30
N ARG A 287 -27.10 -32.00 -34.11
CA ARG A 287 -27.91 -32.09 -32.89
C ARG A 287 -27.06 -32.35 -31.65
N SER A 288 -26.11 -33.28 -31.73
CA SER A 288 -25.17 -33.55 -30.63
C SER A 288 -24.30 -32.33 -30.29
N GLN A 289 -23.80 -31.64 -31.31
CA GLN A 289 -23.00 -30.42 -31.13
C GLN A 289 -23.82 -29.24 -30.58
N SER A 290 -25.08 -29.10 -30.99
CA SER A 290 -25.96 -28.05 -30.46
C SER A 290 -26.31 -28.27 -28.99
N GLU A 291 -26.47 -29.53 -28.58
CA GLU A 291 -26.67 -29.90 -27.17
C GLU A 291 -25.44 -29.58 -26.32
N LEU A 292 -24.23 -29.86 -26.82
CA LEU A 292 -22.98 -29.44 -26.19
C LEU A 292 -22.86 -27.91 -26.07
N LEU A 293 -23.21 -27.17 -27.13
CA LEU A 293 -23.24 -25.71 -27.11
C LEU A 293 -24.23 -25.18 -26.07
N LEU A 294 -25.43 -25.76 -25.97
CA LEU A 294 -26.43 -25.39 -24.97
C LEU A 294 -25.92 -25.62 -23.53
N GLN A 295 -25.24 -26.73 -23.28
CA GLN A 295 -24.60 -26.98 -21.99
C GLN A 295 -23.52 -25.94 -21.69
N GLN A 296 -22.71 -25.59 -22.68
CA GLN A 296 -21.65 -24.59 -22.53
C GLN A 296 -22.21 -23.18 -22.30
N ILE A 297 -23.29 -22.81 -22.99
CA ILE A 297 -24.03 -21.55 -22.77
C ILE A 297 -24.59 -21.50 -21.35
N SER A 298 -25.18 -22.60 -20.86
CA SER A 298 -25.69 -22.69 -19.48
C SER A 298 -24.57 -22.50 -18.44
N LEU A 299 -23.40 -23.14 -18.64
CA LEU A 299 -22.23 -22.94 -17.79
C LEU A 299 -21.71 -21.49 -17.84
N MET A 300 -21.70 -20.87 -19.01
CA MET A 300 -21.33 -19.47 -19.17
C MET A 300 -22.31 -18.53 -18.47
N ALA A 301 -23.61 -18.78 -18.57
CA ALA A 301 -24.63 -17.98 -17.90
C ALA A 301 -24.47 -18.01 -16.38
N ASN A 302 -24.20 -19.19 -15.80
CA ASN A 302 -23.93 -19.32 -14.36
C ASN A 302 -22.65 -18.56 -13.96
N LYS A 303 -21.57 -18.67 -14.74
CA LYS A 303 -20.34 -17.89 -14.49
C LYS A 303 -20.55 -16.38 -14.61
N MET A 304 -21.44 -15.94 -15.50
CA MET A 304 -21.78 -14.52 -15.67
C MET A 304 -22.56 -13.98 -14.48
N ALA A 305 -23.47 -14.78 -13.91
CA ALA A 305 -24.18 -14.42 -12.68
C ALA A 305 -23.20 -14.27 -11.49
N ASP A 306 -22.26 -15.20 -11.33
CA ASP A 306 -21.19 -15.09 -10.32
C ASP A 306 -20.31 -13.85 -10.53
N PHE A 307 -20.03 -13.51 -11.79
CA PHE A 307 -19.25 -12.32 -12.14
C PHE A 307 -20.00 -11.03 -11.78
N GLN A 308 -21.31 -10.95 -12.06
CA GLN A 308 -22.14 -9.81 -11.67
C GLN A 308 -22.19 -9.63 -10.15
N GLN A 309 -22.31 -10.72 -9.39
CA GLN A 309 -22.28 -10.67 -7.93
C GLN A 309 -20.93 -10.14 -7.41
N LYS A 310 -19.81 -10.59 -7.99
CA LYS A 310 -18.47 -10.06 -7.66
C LYS A 310 -18.30 -8.60 -8.03
N GLN A 311 -18.92 -8.15 -9.12
CA GLN A 311 -18.88 -6.75 -9.54
C GLN A 311 -19.69 -5.84 -8.59
N MET A 312 -20.78 -6.33 -8.00
CA MET A 312 -21.48 -5.61 -6.93
C MET A 312 -20.59 -5.42 -5.69
N VAL A 313 -19.88 -6.47 -5.26
CA VAL A 313 -18.92 -6.38 -4.14
C VAL A 313 -17.81 -5.35 -4.43
N PHE A 314 -17.33 -5.28 -5.67
CA PHE A 314 -16.31 -4.30 -6.05
C PHE A 314 -16.82 -2.85 -5.98
N ASN A 315 -18.10 -2.64 -6.32
CA ASN A 315 -18.74 -1.32 -6.22
C ASN A 315 -18.91 -0.89 -4.74
N ASP A 316 -19.20 -1.83 -3.84
CA ASP A 316 -19.24 -1.57 -2.40
C ASP A 316 -17.85 -1.24 -1.84
N VAL A 317 -16.80 -1.93 -2.30
CA VAL A 317 -15.40 -1.59 -1.94
C VAL A 317 -15.03 -0.19 -2.42
N TYR A 318 -15.46 0.20 -3.63
CA TYR A 318 -15.22 1.55 -4.15
C TYR A 318 -15.89 2.63 -3.29
N LYS A 319 -17.16 2.43 -2.88
CA LYS A 319 -17.85 3.32 -1.94
C LYS A 319 -17.15 3.42 -0.59
N ASN A 320 -16.63 2.31 -0.08
CA ASN A 320 -15.86 2.32 1.17
C ASN A 320 -14.56 3.12 1.03
N ILE A 321 -13.88 3.02 -0.12
CA ILE A 321 -12.68 3.82 -0.42
C ILE A 321 -13.04 5.31 -0.51
N GLU A 322 -14.14 5.66 -1.17
CA GLU A 322 -14.64 7.04 -1.26
C GLU A 322 -14.94 7.62 0.14
N GLY A 323 -15.59 6.84 1.01
CA GLY A 323 -15.80 7.22 2.41
C GLY A 323 -14.49 7.43 3.17
N LEU A 324 -13.52 6.53 2.99
CA LEU A 324 -12.18 6.64 3.59
C LEU A 324 -11.44 7.90 3.14
N ILE A 325 -11.56 8.28 1.86
CA ILE A 325 -10.98 9.51 1.33
C ILE A 325 -11.62 10.72 1.99
N SER A 326 -12.95 10.74 2.14
CA SER A 326 -13.66 11.81 2.84
C SER A 326 -13.22 11.93 4.30
N ASP A 327 -13.04 10.81 5.01
CA ASP A 327 -12.55 10.81 6.38
C ASP A 327 -11.11 11.33 6.47
N ILE A 328 -10.23 10.95 5.53
CA ILE A 328 -8.86 11.46 5.44
C ILE A 328 -8.84 12.97 5.19
N GLU A 329 -9.74 13.48 4.34
CA GLU A 329 -9.86 14.92 4.09
C GLU A 329 -10.32 15.68 5.34
N ALA A 330 -11.28 15.13 6.09
CA ALA A 330 -11.72 15.69 7.36
C ALA A 330 -10.58 15.74 8.39
N ILE A 331 -9.84 14.63 8.57
CA ILE A 331 -8.68 14.55 9.46
C ILE A 331 -7.59 15.55 9.04
N LYS A 332 -7.31 15.67 7.75
CA LYS A 332 -6.35 16.64 7.22
C LYS A 332 -6.78 18.07 7.55
N SER A 333 -8.05 18.40 7.35
CA SER A 333 -8.62 19.70 7.73
C SER A 333 -8.42 19.97 9.23
N ASP A 334 -8.73 19.00 10.08
CA ASP A 334 -8.59 19.15 11.53
C ASP A 334 -7.12 19.27 11.96
N TYR A 335 -6.21 18.54 11.30
CA TYR A 335 -4.77 18.68 11.51
C TYR A 335 -4.29 20.09 11.15
N VAL A 336 -4.72 20.64 10.01
CA VAL A 336 -4.36 22.02 9.61
C VAL A 336 -4.91 23.04 10.60
N LYS A 337 -6.12 22.85 11.12
CA LYS A 337 -6.68 23.70 12.19
C LYS A 337 -5.87 23.60 13.47
N ALA A 338 -5.55 22.39 13.91
CA ALA A 338 -4.74 22.17 15.12
C ALA A 338 -3.33 22.77 14.97
N GLN A 339 -2.72 22.65 13.79
CA GLN A 339 -1.43 23.27 13.48
C GLN A 339 -1.51 24.81 13.55
N SER A 340 -2.55 25.41 12.98
CA SER A 340 -2.78 26.85 13.08
C SER A 340 -3.00 27.30 14.53
N GLN A 341 -3.79 26.57 15.31
CA GLN A 341 -3.99 26.86 16.73
C GLN A 341 -2.70 26.74 17.54
N LEU A 342 -1.88 25.71 17.29
CA LEU A 342 -0.59 25.54 17.94
C LEU A 342 0.37 26.70 17.60
N SER A 343 0.36 27.13 16.34
CA SER A 343 1.13 28.30 15.90
C SER A 343 0.69 29.56 16.65
N ASN A 344 -0.61 29.76 16.83
CA ASN A 344 -1.14 30.90 17.58
C ASN A 344 -0.74 30.84 19.06
N ILE A 345 -0.88 29.68 19.70
CA ILE A 345 -0.45 29.48 21.11
C ILE A 345 1.06 29.73 21.26
N SER A 346 1.87 29.31 20.29
CA SER A 346 3.31 29.55 20.29
C SER A 346 3.64 31.05 20.23
N LEU A 347 2.92 31.81 19.40
CA LEU A 347 3.06 33.26 19.31
C LEU A 347 2.61 33.94 20.61
N GLU A 348 1.45 33.57 21.17
CA GLU A 348 0.95 34.10 22.44
C GLU A 348 1.92 33.81 23.60
N LEU A 349 2.55 32.64 23.63
CA LEU A 349 3.57 32.29 24.62
C LEU A 349 4.82 33.15 24.49
N LEU A 350 5.27 33.45 23.26
CA LEU A 350 6.39 34.34 23.00
C LEU A 350 6.07 35.76 23.46
N GLU A 351 4.91 36.29 23.09
CA GLU A 351 4.47 37.63 23.53
C GLU A 351 4.34 37.71 25.06
N THR A 352 3.72 36.70 25.69
CA THR A 352 3.59 36.63 27.15
C THR A 352 4.95 36.57 27.84
N LYS A 353 5.90 35.82 27.27
CA LYS A 353 7.27 35.74 27.79
C LYS A 353 7.95 37.10 27.71
N ASP A 354 7.88 37.77 26.56
CA ASP A 354 8.50 39.08 26.36
C ASP A 354 7.87 40.14 27.27
N GLN A 355 6.55 40.11 27.45
CA GLN A 355 5.84 40.98 28.38
C GLN A 355 6.26 40.73 29.84
N LYS A 356 6.37 39.47 30.27
CA LYS A 356 6.86 39.13 31.63
C LYS A 356 8.31 39.56 31.85
N VAL A 357 9.16 39.43 30.83
CA VAL A 357 10.54 39.92 30.89
C VAL A 357 10.58 41.44 31.02
N TYR A 358 9.72 42.14 30.27
CA TYR A 358 9.57 43.59 30.37
C TYR A 358 9.07 44.04 31.75
N GLU A 359 8.03 43.40 32.29
CA GLU A 359 7.50 43.67 33.63
C GLU A 359 8.54 43.36 34.72
N MET A 360 9.27 42.26 34.62
CA MET A 360 10.39 41.96 35.53
C MET A 360 11.46 43.05 35.48
N LYS A 361 11.82 43.53 34.28
CA LYS A 361 12.82 44.59 34.12
C LYS A 361 12.33 45.89 34.78
N LYS A 362 11.07 46.26 34.55
CA LYS A 362 10.45 47.43 35.18
C LYS A 362 10.44 47.31 36.71
N ASN A 363 10.02 46.16 37.25
CA ASN A 363 10.02 45.91 38.69
C ASN A 363 11.44 45.94 39.29
N LEU A 364 12.46 45.51 38.52
CA LEU A 364 13.86 45.56 38.93
C LEU A 364 14.37 47.02 38.94
N ASP A 365 13.97 47.83 37.96
CA ASP A 365 14.27 49.26 37.92
C ASP A 365 13.60 50.00 39.09
N GLU A 366 12.31 49.70 39.37
CA GLU A 366 11.59 50.23 40.55
C GLU A 366 12.24 49.79 41.87
N LEU A 367 12.64 48.52 41.98
CA LEU A 367 13.35 48.01 43.15
C LEU A 367 14.73 48.68 43.31
N SER A 368 15.45 48.91 42.20
CA SER A 368 16.72 49.63 42.19
C SER A 368 16.56 51.07 42.68
N GLU A 369 15.48 51.75 42.27
CA GLU A 369 15.12 53.09 42.74
C GLU A 369 14.79 53.09 44.25
N VAL A 370 14.00 52.13 44.72
CA VAL A 370 13.68 51.97 46.15
C VAL A 370 14.94 51.67 46.97
N ILE A 371 15.81 50.79 46.49
CA ILE A 371 17.08 50.48 47.15
C ILE A 371 17.98 51.73 47.18
N SER A 372 18.09 52.46 46.09
CA SER A 372 18.89 53.70 46.02
C SER A 372 18.36 54.72 47.03
N LYS A 373 17.05 54.95 47.07
CA LYS A 373 16.43 55.84 48.06
C LYS A 373 16.67 55.37 49.50
N LYS A 374 16.60 54.07 49.76
CA LYS A 374 16.84 53.51 51.10
C LYS A 374 18.32 53.59 51.51
N ILE A 375 19.23 53.47 50.55
CA ILE A 375 20.66 53.72 50.75
C ILE A 375 20.89 55.19 51.08
N ASP A 376 20.27 56.11 50.34
CA ASP A 376 20.37 57.55 50.59
C ASP A 376 19.79 57.91 51.98
N GLU A 377 18.62 57.38 52.33
CA GLU A 377 18.02 57.54 53.68
C GLU A 377 18.93 56.94 54.77
N SER A 378 19.55 55.78 54.52
CA SER A 378 20.49 55.16 55.48
C SER A 378 21.79 55.95 55.60
N LEU A 379 22.29 56.53 54.50
CA LEU A 379 23.45 57.42 54.49
C LEU A 379 23.14 58.73 55.22
N GLU A 380 21.95 59.29 55.05
CA GLU A 380 21.48 60.48 55.75
C GLU A 380 21.35 60.22 57.26
N GLN A 381 20.77 59.08 57.65
CA GLN A 381 20.73 58.63 59.06
C GLN A 381 22.15 58.41 59.63
N LEU A 382 23.07 57.85 58.85
CA LEU A 382 24.47 57.71 59.26
C LEU A 382 25.13 59.09 59.43
N HIS A 383 24.79 60.05 58.57
CA HIS A 383 25.30 61.41 58.62
C HIS A 383 24.76 62.18 59.84
N GLU A 384 23.47 62.03 60.16
CA GLU A 384 22.88 62.55 61.40
C GLU A 384 23.51 61.90 62.66
N HIS A 385 23.73 60.58 62.65
CA HIS A 385 24.42 59.90 63.75
C HIS A 385 25.88 60.34 63.92
N TYR A 386 26.57 60.68 62.82
CA TYR A 386 27.89 61.29 62.88
C TYR A 386 27.86 62.69 63.51
N HIS A 387 26.82 63.48 63.25
CA HIS A 387 26.64 64.78 63.93
C HIS A 387 26.31 64.63 65.42
N ILE A 388 25.58 63.59 65.82
CA ILE A 388 25.31 63.29 67.23
C ILE A 388 26.59 62.81 67.95
N ALA A 389 27.36 61.91 67.33
CA ALA A 389 28.64 61.44 67.87
C ALA A 389 29.72 62.55 67.91
N SER A 390 29.73 63.45 66.92
CA SER A 390 30.59 64.64 66.90
C SER A 390 30.25 65.63 68.02
N LYS A 391 28.96 65.79 68.36
CA LYS A 391 28.51 66.66 69.47
C LYS A 391 28.92 66.09 70.84
N ASP A 392 28.80 64.78 71.05
CA ASP A 392 29.17 64.13 72.32
C ASP A 392 30.69 64.04 72.52
N ILE A 393 31.46 63.84 71.45
CA ILE A 393 32.92 63.91 71.51
C ILE A 393 33.39 65.35 71.81
N THR A 394 32.74 66.36 71.24
CA THR A 394 33.07 67.77 71.49
C THR A 394 32.73 68.20 72.93
N GLN A 395 31.62 67.71 73.50
CA GLN A 395 31.27 67.95 74.91
C GLN A 395 32.16 67.18 75.89
N SER A 396 32.55 65.94 75.56
CA SER A 396 33.47 65.15 76.39
C SER A 396 34.90 65.71 76.37
N VAL A 397 35.36 66.21 75.22
CA VAL A 397 36.65 66.91 75.10
C VAL A 397 36.60 68.25 75.85
N GLN A 398 35.51 69.03 75.75
CA GLN A 398 35.36 70.27 76.55
C GLN A 398 35.29 69.99 78.08
N MET A 399 34.65 68.90 78.51
CA MET A 399 34.65 68.45 79.92
C MET A 399 36.06 68.04 80.40
N LEU A 400 36.84 67.34 79.57
CA LEU A 400 38.22 66.96 79.87
C LEU A 400 39.16 68.17 79.89
N THR A 401 38.99 69.14 79.00
CA THR A 401 39.76 70.40 79.02
C THR A 401 39.41 71.26 80.24
N LYS A 402 38.13 71.31 80.66
CA LYS A 402 37.72 71.96 81.92
C LYS A 402 38.26 71.25 83.16
N ARG A 403 38.32 69.92 83.19
CA ARG A 403 38.93 69.16 84.31
C ARG A 403 40.45 69.31 84.37
N ALA A 404 41.13 69.45 83.23
CA ALA A 404 42.57 69.69 83.19
C ALA A 404 42.98 71.12 83.60
N GLN A 405 42.14 72.13 83.39
CA GLN A 405 42.37 73.50 83.87
C GLN A 405 42.16 73.66 85.39
N ILE A 406 41.28 72.84 85.99
CA ILE A 406 40.99 72.91 87.44
C ILE A 406 42.09 72.25 88.30
N GLN A 407 43.01 71.48 87.71
CA GLN A 407 44.15 70.85 88.43
C GLN A 407 45.49 71.61 88.34
N LYS A 408 45.53 72.81 87.75
CA LYS A 408 46.73 73.68 87.69
C LYS A 408 46.61 75.00 88.46
N GLY A 409 45.69 75.07 89.42
CA GLY A 409 45.42 76.27 90.21
C GLY A 409 45.07 75.98 91.67
N TYR A 410 45.88 75.17 92.35
CA TYR A 410 46.04 75.20 93.81
C TYR A 410 47.53 75.08 94.12
N GLY A 411 48.17 76.24 94.10
CA GLY A 411 49.47 76.53 94.67
C GLY A 411 49.45 78.02 94.99
N GLU A 412 49.65 78.35 96.26
CA GLU A 412 49.53 79.67 96.91
C GLU A 412 48.14 80.02 97.46
N SER A 413 47.76 79.27 98.50
CA SER A 413 48.16 79.66 99.87
C SER A 413 48.76 78.47 100.59
#